data_AF-A0A1F4XPD0-F1
#
_entry.id   AF-A0A1F4XPD0-F1
#
_cell.length_a   1.000
_cell.length_b   1.000
_cell.length_c   1.000
_cell.angle_alpha   90.00
_cell.angle_beta   90.00
_cell.angle_gamma   90.00
#
_symmetry.space_group_name_H-M   'P 1'
#
loop_
_entity.id
_entity.type
_entity.pdbx_description
1 polymer ?
#
loop_
_entity_poly.entity_id
_entity_poly.type
_entity_poly.pdbx_seq_one_letter_code
_entity_poly.pdbx_strand_id
1 'polypeptide(L)'
;MTWRVQRTESFDKWWKKEGVEEKNYEYHERALVEFQNITLPHNVQTCIFKNASFECWVTRLPDKVRRQGKSGGFRVVFILDLEEKVLLLQGLFRRAHLRFEGSSGKYDDQYEALIKALAQEFVEAKE
;
A
#
# COMPACT_ATOMS: atom_id res chain seq x y z
N MET A 1 6.35 2.06 -18.69
CA MET A 1 7.15 1.04 -17.98
C MET A 1 6.15 0.17 -17.23
N THR A 2 6.30 -1.15 -17.29
CA THR A 2 5.32 -2.08 -16.70
C THR A 2 6.00 -2.89 -15.60
N TRP A 3 5.45 -2.85 -14.38
CA TRP A 3 5.93 -3.57 -13.21
C TRP A 3 5.25 -4.93 -13.11
N ARG A 4 6.00 -5.97 -12.72
CA ARG A 4 5.39 -7.24 -12.29
C ARG A 4 4.83 -7.06 -10.88
N VAL A 5 3.51 -7.04 -10.74
CA VAL A 5 2.85 -6.89 -9.43
C VAL A 5 2.84 -8.23 -8.69
N GLN A 6 3.26 -8.23 -7.43
CA GLN A 6 3.26 -9.40 -6.56
C GLN A 6 2.68 -9.05 -5.19
N ARG A 7 1.94 -9.98 -4.60
CA ARG A 7 1.44 -9.88 -3.22
C ARG A 7 2.36 -10.62 -2.29
N THR A 8 2.70 -9.97 -1.18
CA THR A 8 3.35 -10.64 -0.06
C THR A 8 2.31 -11.26 0.86
N GLU A 9 2.75 -12.21 1.68
CA GLU A 9 1.89 -12.77 2.74
C GLU A 9 1.38 -11.69 3.71
N SER A 10 2.19 -10.66 3.97
CA SER A 10 1.78 -9.51 4.79
C SER A 10 0.58 -8.79 4.17
N PHE A 11 0.63 -8.56 2.85
CA PHE A 11 -0.47 -7.92 2.14
C PHE A 11 -1.76 -8.72 2.22
N ASP A 12 -1.71 -10.03 1.95
CA ASP A 12 -2.90 -10.88 1.99
C ASP A 12 -3.51 -10.98 3.40
N LYS A 13 -2.67 -10.96 4.45
CA LYS A 13 -3.14 -10.88 5.84
C LYS A 13 -3.94 -9.60 6.08
N TRP A 14 -3.45 -8.46 5.60
CA TRP A 14 -4.14 -7.17 5.73
C TRP A 14 -5.40 -7.08 4.87
N TRP A 15 -5.36 -7.60 3.66
CA TRP A 15 -6.51 -7.70 2.75
C TRP A 15 -7.70 -8.38 3.42
N LYS A 16 -7.46 -9.52 4.06
CA LYS A 16 -8.47 -10.26 4.84
C LYS A 16 -8.92 -9.47 6.07
N LYS A 17 -7.97 -8.94 6.84
CA LYS A 17 -8.23 -8.21 8.09
C LYS A 17 -9.05 -6.93 7.89
N GLU A 18 -8.91 -6.28 6.75
CA GLU A 18 -9.68 -5.11 6.36
C GLU A 18 -11.04 -5.44 5.71
N GLY A 19 -11.36 -6.73 5.55
CA GLY A 19 -12.65 -7.22 5.07
C GLY A 19 -12.93 -6.83 3.62
N VAL A 20 -11.95 -6.98 2.73
CA VAL A 20 -12.08 -6.66 1.30
C VAL A 20 -12.79 -7.79 0.52
N GLU A 21 -13.80 -8.45 1.10
CA GLU A 21 -14.13 -9.82 0.67
C GLU A 21 -15.46 -10.06 -0.05
N GLU A 22 -16.41 -9.12 -0.21
CA GLU A 22 -17.68 -9.53 -0.85
C GLU A 22 -18.19 -8.61 -1.96
N LYS A 23 -18.51 -7.36 -1.68
CA LYS A 23 -19.27 -6.57 -2.68
C LYS A 23 -18.41 -5.90 -3.76
N ASN A 24 -17.11 -5.77 -3.54
CA ASN A 24 -16.18 -5.03 -4.42
C ASN A 24 -14.81 -5.71 -4.57
N TYR A 25 -14.69 -7.01 -4.25
CA TYR A 25 -13.43 -7.74 -4.38
C TYR A 25 -12.83 -7.58 -5.78
N GLU A 26 -13.62 -7.91 -6.82
CA GLU A 26 -13.19 -7.80 -8.22
C GLU A 26 -12.78 -6.38 -8.63
N TYR A 27 -13.41 -5.36 -8.05
CA TYR A 27 -13.02 -3.97 -8.30
C TYR A 27 -11.63 -3.65 -7.74
N HIS A 28 -11.38 -4.03 -6.49
CA HIS A 28 -10.08 -3.80 -5.86
C HIS A 28 -8.98 -4.65 -6.51
N GLU A 29 -9.28 -5.90 -6.87
CA GLU A 29 -8.39 -6.78 -7.65
C GLU A 29 -7.95 -6.12 -8.96
N ARG A 30 -8.90 -5.66 -9.77
CA ARG A 30 -8.61 -4.96 -11.03
C ARG A 30 -7.78 -3.70 -10.79
N ALA A 31 -8.13 -2.91 -9.77
CA ALA A 31 -7.40 -1.69 -9.46
C ALA A 31 -5.95 -1.97 -9.01
N LEU A 32 -5.67 -3.09 -8.35
CA LEU A 32 -4.30 -3.51 -8.03
C LEU A 32 -3.53 -3.97 -9.28
N VAL A 33 -4.19 -4.61 -10.23
CA VAL A 33 -3.56 -4.96 -11.52
C VAL A 33 -3.09 -3.71 -12.26
N GLU A 34 -3.87 -2.63 -12.21
CA GLU A 34 -3.47 -1.34 -12.80
C GLU A 34 -2.18 -0.75 -12.20
N PHE A 35 -1.74 -1.20 -11.02
CA PHE A 35 -0.48 -0.75 -10.43
C PHE A 35 0.73 -1.15 -11.27
N GLN A 36 0.58 -2.15 -12.14
CA GLN A 36 1.60 -2.51 -13.14
C GLN A 36 2.00 -1.30 -14.01
N ASN A 37 1.11 -0.32 -14.20
CA ASN A 37 1.31 0.83 -15.06
C ASN A 37 1.64 2.13 -14.30
N ILE A 38 1.97 2.06 -13.00
CA ILE A 38 2.28 3.27 -12.20
C ILE A 38 3.50 4.01 -12.80
N THR A 39 3.29 5.28 -13.14
CA THR A 39 4.30 6.29 -13.47
C THR A 39 4.56 7.19 -12.25
N LEU A 40 5.84 7.37 -11.87
CA LEU A 40 6.25 8.13 -10.68
C LEU A 40 6.58 9.62 -10.99
N PRO A 41 6.18 10.62 -10.16
CA PRO A 41 5.09 10.60 -9.20
C PRO A 41 3.96 11.58 -9.53
N HIS A 42 2.73 11.07 -9.50
CA HIS A 42 1.49 11.83 -9.37
C HIS A 42 1.24 12.26 -7.91
N ASN A 43 0.46 13.33 -7.74
CA ASN A 43 -0.07 13.91 -6.48
C ASN A 43 -0.87 12.98 -5.54
N VAL A 44 -0.96 11.68 -5.82
CA VAL A 44 -1.71 10.68 -5.02
C VAL A 44 -0.81 9.65 -4.34
N GLN A 45 0.51 9.74 -4.51
CA GLN A 45 1.49 8.84 -3.93
C GLN A 45 2.40 9.60 -2.96
N THR A 46 2.74 8.96 -1.84
CA THR A 46 3.68 9.47 -0.85
C THR A 46 4.89 8.54 -0.82
N CYS A 47 6.07 9.08 -1.14
CA CYS A 47 7.32 8.35 -0.96
C CYS A 47 7.63 8.28 0.54
N ILE A 48 7.93 7.09 1.01
CA ILE A 48 8.31 6.84 2.41
C ILE A 48 9.83 6.82 2.53
N PHE A 49 10.50 6.07 1.64
CA PHE A 49 11.94 6.08 1.48
C PHE A 49 12.30 5.68 0.05
N LYS A 50 13.52 6.02 -0.35
CA LYS A 50 14.09 5.66 -1.65
C LYS A 50 15.60 5.52 -1.54
N ASN A 51 16.15 4.49 -2.18
CA ASN A 51 17.58 4.32 -2.40
C ASN A 51 17.85 3.93 -3.88
N ALA A 52 19.07 3.46 -4.18
CA ALA A 52 19.47 3.12 -5.54
C ALA A 52 18.77 1.88 -6.11
N SER A 53 18.31 0.96 -5.26
CA SER A 53 17.72 -0.32 -5.65
C SER A 53 16.21 -0.39 -5.37
N PHE A 54 15.74 0.30 -4.34
CA PHE A 54 14.39 0.17 -3.82
C PHE A 54 13.70 1.52 -3.58
N GLU A 55 12.38 1.53 -3.76
CA GLU A 55 11.54 2.66 -3.38
C GLU A 55 10.29 2.18 -2.63
N CYS A 56 10.03 2.74 -1.45
CA CYS A 56 8.80 2.50 -0.72
C CYS A 56 7.82 3.65 -0.93
N TRP A 57 6.60 3.27 -1.31
CA TRP A 57 5.54 4.21 -1.61
C TRP A 57 4.24 3.79 -0.96
N VAL A 58 3.42 4.81 -0.68
CA VAL A 58 2.05 4.64 -0.25
C VAL A 58 1.12 5.33 -1.24
N THR A 59 0.15 4.59 -1.76
CA THR A 59 -0.85 5.12 -2.69
C THR A 59 -2.27 4.91 -2.18
N ARG A 60 -3.22 5.57 -2.83
CA ARG A 60 -4.65 5.47 -2.52
C ARG A 60 -5.28 4.38 -3.37
N LEU A 61 -6.08 3.52 -2.74
CA LEU A 61 -7.00 2.62 -3.42
C LEU A 61 -8.44 3.03 -3.03
N PRO A 62 -9.25 3.54 -3.95
CA PRO A 62 -10.62 3.97 -3.63
C PRO A 62 -11.51 2.78 -3.21
N ASP A 63 -12.47 3.02 -2.31
CA ASP A 63 -13.50 2.04 -1.93
C ASP A 63 -14.87 2.50 -2.46
N LYS A 64 -15.42 1.77 -3.43
CA LYS A 64 -16.71 2.11 -4.06
C LYS A 64 -17.94 1.66 -3.27
N VAL A 65 -17.79 0.91 -2.16
CA VAL A 65 -18.95 0.39 -1.39
C VAL A 65 -19.64 1.52 -0.61
N ARG A 66 -18.89 2.51 -0.12
CA ARG A 66 -19.43 3.57 0.73
C ARG A 66 -19.95 4.74 -0.11
N ARG A 67 -21.21 4.64 -0.57
CA ARG A 67 -21.98 5.70 -1.26
C ARG A 67 -22.33 6.93 -0.41
N GLN A 68 -21.67 7.19 0.72
CA GLN A 68 -21.94 8.37 1.55
C GLN A 68 -20.66 9.16 1.77
N GLY A 69 -20.76 10.46 1.52
CA GLY A 69 -19.64 11.36 1.34
C GLY A 69 -18.58 11.30 2.44
N LYS A 70 -17.35 11.56 1.99
CA LYS A 70 -16.13 11.82 2.77
C LYS A 70 -15.42 10.55 3.28
N SER A 71 -14.27 10.27 2.66
CA SER A 71 -13.10 9.52 3.17
C SER A 71 -12.96 7.99 2.96
N GLY A 72 -13.92 7.28 2.37
CA GLY A 72 -13.84 5.82 2.16
C GLY A 72 -12.78 5.38 1.14
N GLY A 73 -11.75 4.68 1.59
CA GLY A 73 -10.71 4.10 0.74
C GLY A 73 -9.60 3.48 1.57
N PHE A 74 -8.61 2.91 0.88
CA PHE A 74 -7.45 2.28 1.48
C PHE A 74 -6.16 3.03 1.16
N ARG A 75 -5.14 2.76 1.95
CA ARG A 75 -3.75 3.04 1.69
C ARG A 75 -3.07 1.72 1.38
N VAL A 76 -2.44 1.66 0.21
CA VAL A 76 -1.64 0.53 -0.22
C VAL A 76 -0.19 0.90 -0.03
N VAL A 77 0.54 0.13 0.77
CA VAL A 77 1.99 0.22 0.94
C VAL A 77 2.63 -0.76 -0.04
N PHE A 78 3.60 -0.30 -0.83
CA PHE A 78 4.32 -1.14 -1.77
C PHE A 78 5.80 -0.77 -1.87
N ILE A 79 6.62 -1.75 -2.28
CA ILE A 79 8.03 -1.57 -2.63
C ILE A 79 8.16 -1.73 -4.14
N LEU A 80 8.90 -0.82 -4.77
CA LEU A 80 9.42 -0.98 -6.11
C LEU A 80 10.84 -1.51 -6.01
N ASP A 81 11.04 -2.72 -6.51
CA ASP A 81 12.37 -3.25 -6.81
C ASP A 81 12.76 -2.77 -8.21
N LEU A 82 13.68 -1.82 -8.27
CA LEU A 82 14.08 -1.16 -9.51
C LEU A 82 14.91 -2.07 -10.42
N GLU A 83 15.62 -3.04 -9.83
CA GLU A 83 16.48 -3.98 -10.54
C GLU A 83 15.63 -5.09 -11.17
N GLU A 84 14.78 -5.72 -10.36
CA GLU A 84 13.91 -6.83 -10.79
C GLU A 84 12.65 -6.34 -11.53
N LYS A 85 12.37 -5.04 -11.51
CA LYS A 85 11.16 -4.42 -12.05
C LYS A 85 9.88 -5.03 -11.46
N VAL A 86 9.90 -5.27 -10.16
CA VAL A 86 8.79 -5.86 -9.39
C VAL A 86 8.16 -4.79 -8.50
N LEU A 87 6.83 -4.80 -8.43
CA LEU A 87 6.05 -4.05 -7.44
C LEU A 87 5.52 -5.04 -6.40
N LEU A 88 6.13 -5.00 -5.21
CA LEU A 88 5.75 -5.84 -4.08
C LEU A 88 4.70 -5.10 -3.24
N LEU A 89 3.48 -5.63 -3.22
CA LEU A 89 2.42 -5.16 -2.33
C LEU A 89 2.70 -5.66 -0.91
N GLN A 90 2.82 -4.74 0.04
CA GLN A 90 3.26 -5.04 1.42
C GLN A 90 2.16 -4.89 2.47
N GLY A 91 1.26 -3.92 2.28
CA GLY A 91 0.17 -3.69 3.22
C GLY A 91 -1.02 -2.95 2.60
N LEU A 92 -2.18 -3.16 3.21
CA LEU A 92 -3.42 -2.47 2.88
C LEU A 92 -4.12 -2.04 4.16
N PHE A 93 -4.43 -0.76 4.28
CA PHE A 93 -5.04 -0.21 5.48
C PHE A 93 -6.20 0.70 5.10
N ARG A 94 -7.36 0.56 5.74
CA ARG A 94 -8.43 1.53 5.52
C ARG A 94 -7.98 2.89 6.00
N ARG A 95 -8.24 3.94 5.22
CA ARG A 95 -7.90 5.31 5.58
C ARG A 95 -8.50 5.70 6.95
N ALA A 96 -9.71 5.25 7.26
CA ALA A 96 -10.35 5.51 8.54
C ALA A 96 -9.69 4.80 9.73
N HIS A 97 -8.85 3.79 9.49
CA HIS A 97 -8.07 3.10 10.51
C HIS A 97 -6.67 3.71 10.70
N LEU A 98 -6.31 4.70 9.87
CA LEU A 98 -5.06 5.43 9.94
C LEU A 98 -5.32 6.88 10.42
N ARG A 99 -4.45 7.41 11.28
CA ARG A 99 -4.52 8.77 11.79
C ARG A 99 -4.43 9.82 10.70
N PHE A 100 -5.30 10.82 10.80
CA PHE A 100 -5.01 12.21 10.46
C PHE A 100 -5.64 13.04 11.59
N GLU A 101 -4.87 13.91 12.25
CA GLU A 101 -5.33 14.84 13.31
C GLU A 101 -5.50 14.27 14.76
N GLY A 102 -4.55 13.46 15.25
CA GLY A 102 -4.28 13.39 16.71
C GLY A 102 -5.03 12.35 17.58
N SER A 103 -5.99 11.58 17.05
CA SER A 103 -6.62 10.46 17.78
C SER A 103 -6.08 9.10 17.34
N SER A 104 -5.88 8.10 18.21
CA SER A 104 -5.37 6.77 17.80
C SER A 104 -6.24 6.05 16.77
N GLY A 105 -5.74 5.94 15.53
CA GLY A 105 -6.29 5.08 14.50
C GLY A 105 -6.14 3.63 14.91
N LYS A 106 -7.14 2.80 14.55
CA LYS A 106 -7.20 1.39 14.93
C LYS A 106 -5.92 0.61 14.60
N TYR A 107 -5.26 0.97 13.49
CA TYR A 107 -4.10 0.24 12.97
C TYR A 107 -2.85 1.11 12.78
N ASP A 108 -2.76 2.26 13.46
CA ASP A 108 -1.60 3.15 13.32
C ASP A 108 -0.30 2.49 13.73
N ASP A 109 -0.25 1.91 14.93
CA ASP A 109 0.97 1.30 15.45
C ASP A 109 1.44 0.17 14.54
N GLN A 110 0.52 -0.61 13.96
CA GLN A 110 0.87 -1.67 13.01
C GLN A 110 1.29 -1.12 11.64
N TYR A 111 0.72 0.00 11.20
CA TYR A 111 1.14 0.68 9.97
C TYR A 111 2.55 1.25 10.14
N GLU A 112 2.82 1.96 11.24
CA GLU A 112 4.15 2.51 11.55
C GLU A 112 5.18 1.39 11.72
N ALA A 113 4.81 0.30 12.40
CA ALA A 113 5.67 -0.87 12.54
C ALA A 113 6.00 -1.52 11.18
N LEU A 114 5.01 -1.65 10.27
CA LEU A 114 5.26 -2.16 8.92
C LEU A 114 6.26 -1.26 8.17
N ILE A 115 6.04 0.06 8.19
CA ILE A 115 6.94 1.01 7.51
C ILE A 115 8.35 0.92 8.07
N LYS A 116 8.49 0.88 9.40
CA LYS A 116 9.80 0.76 10.06
C LYS A 116 10.50 -0.55 9.68
N ALA A 117 9.78 -1.67 9.69
CA ALA A 117 10.33 -2.97 9.32
C ALA A 117 10.80 -2.99 7.86
N LEU A 118 10.01 -2.45 6.93
CA LEU A 118 10.40 -2.34 5.52
C LEU A 118 11.61 -1.44 5.32
N ALA A 119 11.70 -0.33 6.06
CA ALA A 119 12.88 0.52 6.01
C ALA A 119 14.12 -0.24 6.48
N GLN A 120 14.05 -0.95 7.61
CA GLN A 120 15.17 -1.77 8.08
C GLN A 120 15.54 -2.84 7.05
N GLU A 121 14.56 -3.58 6.54
CA GLU A 121 14.80 -4.65 5.57
C GLU A 121 15.40 -4.14 4.26
N PHE A 122 14.90 -3.06 3.67
CA PHE A 122 15.33 -2.64 2.32
C PHE A 122 16.33 -1.48 2.30
N VAL A 123 16.57 -0.82 3.44
CA VAL A 123 17.63 0.19 3.58
C VAL A 123 18.87 -0.41 4.24
N GLU A 124 18.74 -1.32 5.22
CA GLU A 124 19.88 -1.91 5.93
C GLU A 124 20.37 -3.23 5.30
N ALA A 125 19.63 -3.90 4.39
CA ALA A 125 20.09 -5.15 3.74
C ALA A 125 21.24 -4.98 2.72
N LYS A 126 22.06 -3.95 2.85
CA LYS A 126 23.38 -3.89 2.20
C LYS A 126 24.46 -3.59 3.23
N GLU A 127 24.86 -4.65 3.94
CA GLU A 127 26.25 -4.89 4.33
C GLU A 127 26.73 -6.18 3.65
#